data_AF-Q2C6Y5-F1
#
_entry.id   AF-Q2C6Y5-F1
#
_cell.length_a   1.000
_cell.length_b   1.000
_cell.length_c   1.000
_cell.angle_alpha   90.00
_cell.angle_beta   90.00
_cell.angle_gamma   90.00
#
_symmetry.space_group_name_H-M   'P 1'
#
loop_
_entity.id
_entity.type
_entity.pdbx_description
1 polymer ?
#
loop_
_entity_poly.entity_id
_entity_poly.type
_entity_poly.pdbx_seq_one_letter_code
_entity_poly.pdbx_strand_id
1 'polypeptide(L)'
;MIAITSACDVERKIDFESFSILHNENLSRDIHGFIITENSNPLKIPSSFNTISQLSNTLIHSDWLSSKDYLSNINELIYALEETQLKEAQVFINALKQAKKNYAQNILRVNAYAQTLQYSYDKTLDRYTVEASDYRKKITLLEKSNDYYLTNIARVEKELEIQREKYFKAKKSFINRLNVALKDPITTFNINDNLNFKIRQKTKPKCEKFWGDYESINTKNNNNCVYINIDYLVSNVSKNNKESVHQIIKNNALNLWSELITLNGFYDTKTNKTYFKNNLRSQLAKLKNDYLKRKQLCAHTCPSVPMLKQQLASLKDEKNKIIEPYILDKNNKIDIHSTGFNKILNRSFQSNNLEITNPLNTFIALYDNPKAVDAFTSEYAHKIIINYPKEFTISINRNGHFIKPKIPTKNYSLFVNVGSTCSIIYQPNRQGLLPKVISADSLNVKTKNCGLEELIKHNLEQKWFLYA
;
A
#
# COMPACT_ATOMS: atom_id res chain seq x y z
N MET A 1 25.62 -72.10 31.01
CA MET A 1 25.62 -70.64 31.22
C MET A 1 24.18 -70.26 31.52
N ILE A 2 23.92 -69.88 32.77
CA ILE A 2 22.60 -69.71 33.36
C ILE A 2 22.01 -68.39 32.86
N ALA A 3 20.91 -68.44 32.10
CA ALA A 3 20.16 -67.26 31.73
C ALA A 3 19.38 -66.76 32.95
N ILE A 4 19.83 -65.63 33.48
CA ILE A 4 19.21 -64.93 34.60
C ILE A 4 17.86 -64.38 34.12
N THR A 5 16.80 -64.99 34.65
CA THR A 5 15.45 -64.43 34.72
C THR A 5 15.50 -63.05 35.39
N SER A 6 15.15 -62.00 34.65
CA SER A 6 15.05 -60.65 35.22
C SER A 6 13.61 -60.12 35.09
N ALA A 7 12.91 -60.15 36.23
CA ALA A 7 11.67 -59.44 36.56
C ALA A 7 10.49 -59.58 35.57
N CYS A 8 9.64 -60.58 35.85
CA CYS A 8 8.22 -60.75 35.49
C CYS A 8 7.68 -59.82 34.40
N ASP A 9 7.78 -60.26 33.16
CA ASP A 9 6.89 -59.77 32.11
C ASP A 9 5.44 -60.03 32.55
N VAL A 10 4.64 -58.97 32.65
CA VAL A 10 3.25 -59.04 33.13
C VAL A 10 2.41 -59.64 32.00
N GLU A 11 2.30 -60.97 31.98
CA GLU A 11 1.52 -61.70 30.99
C GLU A 11 0.02 -61.33 31.12
N ARG A 12 -0.63 -61.13 29.97
CA ARG A 12 -2.05 -60.78 29.86
C ARG A 12 -2.70 -61.68 28.82
N LYS A 13 -4.00 -61.96 28.99
CA LYS A 13 -4.80 -62.74 28.04
C LYS A 13 -6.09 -62.00 27.69
N ILE A 14 -6.40 -61.86 26.41
CA ILE A 14 -7.70 -61.39 25.93
C ILE A 14 -8.62 -62.60 25.80
N ASP A 15 -9.80 -62.54 26.43
CA ASP A 15 -10.85 -63.53 26.27
C ASP A 15 -11.70 -63.17 25.04
N PHE A 16 -11.29 -63.68 23.88
CA PHE A 16 -11.93 -63.38 22.61
C PHE A 16 -13.42 -63.79 22.56
N GLU A 17 -13.81 -64.84 23.28
CA GLU A 17 -15.20 -65.32 23.30
C GLU A 17 -16.13 -64.30 23.96
N SER A 18 -15.70 -63.68 25.06
CA SER A 18 -16.49 -62.64 25.75
C SER A 18 -16.80 -61.42 24.87
N PHE A 19 -15.98 -61.16 23.85
CA PHE A 19 -16.19 -60.08 22.88
C PHE A 19 -16.90 -60.54 21.59
N SER A 20 -17.45 -61.77 21.59
CA SER A 20 -18.13 -62.37 20.43
C SER A 20 -17.27 -62.47 19.17
N ILE A 21 -15.96 -62.69 19.35
CA ILE A 21 -15.00 -62.80 18.25
C ILE A 21 -14.93 -64.27 17.82
N LEU A 22 -15.37 -64.57 16.60
CA LEU A 22 -15.37 -65.93 16.07
C LEU A 22 -13.93 -66.47 15.96
N HIS A 23 -13.68 -67.61 16.61
CA HIS A 23 -12.37 -68.28 16.65
C HIS A 23 -11.82 -68.64 15.24
N ASN A 24 -12.69 -68.71 14.23
CA ASN A 24 -12.37 -69.17 12.88
C ASN A 24 -12.01 -68.06 11.88
N GLU A 25 -12.19 -66.77 12.20
CA GLU A 25 -11.87 -65.67 11.26
C GLU A 25 -10.40 -65.18 11.35
N ASN A 26 -9.64 -65.55 12.39
CA ASN A 26 -8.33 -64.96 12.71
C ASN A 26 -7.15 -65.94 12.81
N LEU A 27 -7.30 -67.21 12.42
CA LEU A 27 -6.26 -68.24 12.59
C LEU A 27 -4.99 -68.04 11.74
N SER A 28 -4.88 -67.03 10.88
CA SER A 28 -3.69 -66.81 10.04
C SER A 28 -2.91 -65.51 10.29
N ARG A 29 -3.39 -64.58 11.13
CA ARG A 29 -2.73 -63.29 11.35
C ARG A 29 -2.51 -63.01 12.84
N ASP A 30 -1.33 -62.52 13.18
CA ASP A 30 -1.05 -61.97 14.51
C ASP A 30 -1.99 -60.77 14.74
N ILE A 31 -2.67 -60.75 15.89
CA ILE A 31 -3.53 -59.62 16.26
C ILE A 31 -2.62 -58.54 16.83
N HIS A 32 -2.66 -57.34 16.26
CA HIS A 32 -1.84 -56.23 16.72
C HIS A 32 -2.63 -55.29 17.63
N GLY A 33 -1.99 -54.87 18.71
CA GLY A 33 -2.49 -53.84 19.62
C GLY A 33 -1.54 -52.66 19.71
N PHE A 34 -2.08 -51.52 20.14
CA PHE A 34 -1.39 -50.27 20.34
C PHE A 34 -1.49 -49.85 21.80
N ILE A 35 -0.41 -49.31 22.34
CA ILE A 35 -0.36 -48.73 23.68
C ILE A 35 -0.55 -47.24 23.53
N ILE A 36 -1.61 -46.71 24.12
CA ILE A 36 -1.95 -45.30 24.17
C ILE A 36 -1.49 -44.72 25.50
N THR A 37 -0.66 -43.70 25.47
CA THR A 37 -0.22 -42.94 26.65
C THR A 37 -0.65 -41.47 26.52
N GLU A 38 -0.43 -40.67 27.57
CA GLU A 38 -0.65 -39.22 27.50
C GLU A 38 0.22 -38.54 26.42
N ASN A 39 1.44 -39.06 26.20
CA ASN A 39 2.42 -38.48 25.27
C ASN A 39 2.40 -39.12 23.87
N SER A 40 1.77 -40.29 23.72
CA SER A 40 1.68 -41.01 22.45
C SER A 40 0.27 -41.56 22.33
N ASN A 41 -0.55 -40.89 21.53
CA ASN A 41 -1.94 -41.26 21.31
C ASN A 41 -2.29 -41.14 19.83
N PRO A 42 -2.50 -42.26 19.11
CA PRO A 42 -2.79 -42.24 17.68
C PRO A 42 -4.19 -41.67 17.39
N LEU A 43 -5.09 -41.64 18.37
CA LEU A 43 -6.43 -41.04 18.24
C LEU A 43 -6.41 -39.50 18.36
N LYS A 44 -5.30 -38.91 18.80
CA LYS A 44 -5.15 -37.46 18.90
C LYS A 44 -4.77 -36.89 17.54
N ILE A 45 -5.54 -35.92 17.07
CA ILE A 45 -5.30 -35.27 15.79
C ILE A 45 -3.99 -34.48 15.84
N PRO A 46 -3.05 -34.75 14.91
CA PRO A 46 -1.76 -34.06 14.89
C PRO A 46 -1.91 -32.54 14.72
N SER A 47 -1.01 -31.78 15.33
CA SER A 47 -0.97 -30.32 15.19
C SER A 47 -0.88 -29.88 13.73
N SER A 48 -0.10 -30.59 12.91
CA SER A 48 0.02 -30.33 11.47
C SER A 48 -1.33 -30.40 10.75
N PHE A 49 -2.19 -31.36 11.09
CA PHE A 49 -3.53 -31.46 10.50
C PHE A 49 -4.44 -30.33 10.99
N ASN A 50 -4.33 -29.92 12.25
CA ASN A 50 -5.07 -28.75 12.76
C ASN A 50 -4.68 -27.48 11.99
N THR A 51 -3.40 -27.29 11.69
CA THR A 51 -2.93 -26.17 10.85
C THR A 51 -3.55 -26.21 9.46
N ILE A 52 -3.59 -27.38 8.80
CA ILE A 52 -4.22 -27.54 7.48
C ILE A 52 -5.71 -27.16 7.53
N SER A 53 -6.46 -27.68 8.51
CA SER A 53 -7.89 -27.37 8.69
C SER A 53 -8.13 -25.87 8.95
N GLN A 54 -7.37 -25.28 9.88
CA GLN A 54 -7.49 -23.86 10.22
C GLN A 54 -7.19 -22.93 9.03
N LEU A 55 -6.08 -23.18 8.33
CA LEU A 55 -5.69 -22.39 7.15
C LEU A 55 -6.68 -22.55 6.01
N SER A 56 -7.15 -23.78 5.75
CA SER A 56 -8.18 -24.04 4.73
C SER A 56 -9.45 -23.24 5.03
N ASN A 57 -9.96 -23.33 6.26
CA ASN A 57 -11.16 -22.61 6.66
C ASN A 57 -10.98 -21.09 6.59
N THR A 58 -9.83 -20.59 7.05
CA THR A 58 -9.50 -19.15 6.99
C THR A 58 -9.49 -18.65 5.56
N LEU A 59 -8.88 -19.39 4.63
CA LEU A 59 -8.82 -19.04 3.23
C LEU A 59 -10.19 -19.02 2.56
N ILE A 60 -11.00 -20.07 2.78
CA ILE A 60 -12.33 -20.22 2.18
C ILE A 60 -13.26 -19.06 2.58
N HIS A 61 -13.16 -18.59 3.82
CA HIS A 61 -13.99 -17.51 4.34
C HIS A 61 -13.33 -16.12 4.23
N SER A 62 -12.13 -16.03 3.69
CA SER A 62 -11.45 -14.76 3.46
C SER A 62 -11.85 -14.13 2.14
N ASP A 63 -11.99 -12.82 2.13
CA ASP A 63 -12.12 -12.08 0.88
C ASP A 63 -10.75 -11.97 0.21
N TRP A 64 -10.62 -12.56 -0.97
CA TRP A 64 -9.34 -12.69 -1.66
C TRP A 64 -8.71 -11.35 -2.05
N LEU A 65 -9.49 -10.28 -2.21
CA LEU A 65 -8.99 -8.99 -2.64
C LEU A 65 -8.61 -8.09 -1.47
N SER A 66 -9.38 -8.11 -0.38
CA SER A 66 -9.17 -7.24 0.79
C SER A 66 -8.33 -7.88 1.90
N SER A 67 -8.16 -9.21 1.89
CA SER A 67 -7.30 -9.91 2.83
C SER A 67 -5.81 -9.68 2.53
N LYS A 68 -5.10 -9.08 3.49
CA LYS A 68 -3.65 -8.77 3.36
C LYS A 68 -2.78 -10.01 3.27
N ASP A 69 -3.18 -11.06 3.99
CA ASP A 69 -2.37 -12.28 4.14
C ASP A 69 -2.82 -13.39 3.18
N TYR A 70 -3.70 -13.10 2.22
CA TYR A 70 -4.30 -14.10 1.33
C TYR A 70 -3.26 -15.00 0.64
N LEU A 71 -2.24 -14.41 0.01
CA LEU A 71 -1.17 -15.19 -0.62
C LEU A 71 -0.26 -15.89 0.39
N SER A 72 -0.03 -15.30 1.57
CA SER A 72 0.76 -15.93 2.64
C SER A 72 0.07 -17.20 3.11
N ASN A 73 -1.23 -17.10 3.42
CA ASN A 73 -2.05 -18.21 3.86
C ASN A 73 -2.11 -19.33 2.80
N ILE A 74 -2.18 -19.00 1.50
CA ILE A 74 -2.09 -20.01 0.44
C ILE A 74 -0.73 -20.73 0.46
N ASN A 75 0.38 -20.00 0.63
CA ASN A 75 1.71 -20.61 0.68
C ASN A 75 1.89 -21.48 1.92
N GLU A 76 1.43 -21.00 3.08
CA GLU A 76 1.46 -21.74 4.34
C GLU A 76 0.64 -23.02 4.25
N LEU A 77 -0.53 -22.97 3.61
CA LEU A 77 -1.36 -24.16 3.42
C LEU A 77 -0.71 -25.17 2.44
N ILE A 78 -0.09 -24.68 1.36
CA ILE A 78 0.71 -25.54 0.46
C ILE A 78 1.82 -26.23 1.24
N TYR A 79 2.58 -25.47 2.05
CA TYR A 79 3.66 -26.02 2.85
C TYR A 79 3.16 -27.06 3.85
N ALA A 80 2.09 -26.76 4.58
CA ALA A 80 1.49 -27.69 5.54
C ALA A 80 1.01 -28.99 4.86
N LEU A 81 0.46 -28.91 3.64
CA LEU A 81 0.08 -30.07 2.84
C LEU A 81 1.32 -30.84 2.32
N GLU A 82 2.36 -30.16 1.89
CA GLU A 82 3.62 -30.78 1.43
C GLU A 82 4.34 -31.53 2.58
N GLU A 83 4.31 -30.99 3.80
CA GLU A 83 4.85 -31.64 5.01
C GLU A 83 4.13 -32.96 5.35
N THR A 84 2.90 -33.14 4.90
CA THR A 84 2.20 -34.42 5.06
C THR A 84 2.86 -35.54 4.28
N GLN A 85 3.63 -35.25 3.22
CA GLN A 85 4.26 -36.24 2.33
C GLN A 85 3.26 -37.29 1.78
N LEU A 86 1.97 -36.96 1.71
CA LEU A 86 0.92 -37.82 1.14
C LEU A 86 0.72 -37.51 -0.34
N LYS A 87 0.51 -38.54 -1.18
CA LYS A 87 0.24 -38.33 -2.61
C LYS A 87 -1.12 -37.69 -2.84
N GLU A 88 -2.07 -38.00 -1.97
CA GLU A 88 -3.45 -37.55 -1.97
C GLU A 88 -3.53 -36.03 -1.68
N ALA A 89 -2.55 -35.48 -0.97
CA ALA A 89 -2.42 -34.04 -0.76
C ALA A 89 -2.14 -33.27 -2.06
N GLN A 90 -1.58 -33.93 -3.09
CA GLN A 90 -1.12 -33.29 -4.32
C GLN A 90 -2.25 -32.63 -5.11
N VAL A 91 -3.48 -33.18 -5.06
CA VAL A 91 -4.63 -32.58 -5.75
C VAL A 91 -4.99 -31.21 -5.16
N PHE A 92 -4.94 -31.09 -3.83
CA PHE A 92 -5.17 -29.84 -3.11
C PHE A 92 -4.03 -28.84 -3.36
N ILE A 93 -2.77 -29.31 -3.29
CA ILE A 93 -1.59 -28.49 -3.57
C ILE A 93 -1.64 -27.91 -4.99
N ASN A 94 -2.02 -28.72 -5.99
CA ASN A 94 -2.15 -28.25 -7.37
C ASN A 94 -3.26 -27.20 -7.52
N ALA A 95 -4.41 -27.39 -6.85
CA ALA A 95 -5.48 -26.42 -6.85
C ALA A 95 -5.06 -25.09 -6.19
N LEU A 96 -4.30 -25.13 -5.10
CA LEU A 96 -3.76 -23.93 -4.45
C LEU A 96 -2.70 -23.23 -5.32
N LYS A 97 -1.83 -23.99 -6.00
CA LYS A 97 -0.88 -23.45 -6.99
C LYS A 97 -1.61 -22.77 -8.17
N GLN A 98 -2.74 -23.32 -8.61
CA GLN A 98 -3.61 -22.68 -9.59
C GLN A 98 -4.30 -21.43 -9.03
N ALA A 99 -4.75 -21.46 -7.77
CA ALA A 99 -5.34 -20.31 -7.11
C ALA A 99 -4.36 -19.12 -7.06
N LYS A 100 -3.06 -19.36 -6.81
CA LYS A 100 -2.02 -18.31 -6.89
C LYS A 100 -1.92 -17.70 -8.29
N LYS A 101 -1.94 -18.52 -9.34
CA LYS A 101 -1.92 -18.04 -10.73
C LYS A 101 -3.17 -17.20 -11.05
N ASN A 102 -4.35 -17.68 -10.69
CA ASN A 102 -5.61 -16.98 -10.89
C ASN A 102 -5.63 -15.65 -10.13
N TYR A 103 -5.15 -15.64 -8.88
CA TYR A 103 -5.01 -14.42 -8.09
C TYR A 103 -4.12 -13.38 -8.80
N ALA A 104 -2.95 -13.78 -9.29
CA ALA A 104 -2.05 -12.87 -10.01
C ALA A 104 -2.70 -12.27 -11.26
N GLN A 105 -3.40 -13.10 -12.05
CA GLN A 105 -4.15 -12.64 -13.23
C GLN A 105 -5.30 -11.68 -12.85
N ASN A 106 -6.05 -12.02 -11.81
CA ASN A 106 -7.14 -11.20 -11.30
C ASN A 106 -6.64 -9.84 -10.81
N ILE A 107 -5.54 -9.80 -10.06
CA ILE A 107 -4.96 -8.53 -9.57
C ILE A 107 -4.56 -7.62 -10.72
N LEU A 108 -4.01 -8.16 -11.82
CA LEU A 108 -3.72 -7.35 -13.01
C LEU A 108 -4.99 -6.73 -13.61
N ARG A 109 -6.06 -7.51 -13.72
CA ARG A 109 -7.37 -7.04 -14.23
C ARG A 109 -8.00 -6.00 -13.30
N VAL A 110 -7.97 -6.25 -11.99
CA VAL A 110 -8.43 -5.31 -10.95
C VAL A 110 -7.67 -3.99 -11.03
N ASN A 111 -6.34 -4.05 -11.15
CA ASN A 111 -5.51 -2.85 -11.26
C ASN A 111 -5.80 -2.06 -12.53
N ALA A 112 -5.99 -2.73 -13.68
CA ALA A 112 -6.36 -2.06 -14.92
C ALA A 112 -7.73 -1.36 -14.82
N TYR A 113 -8.70 -2.02 -14.16
CA TYR A 113 -10.00 -1.42 -13.89
C TYR A 113 -9.89 -0.23 -12.93
N ALA A 114 -9.12 -0.36 -11.85
CA ALA A 114 -8.86 0.71 -10.89
C ALA A 114 -8.17 1.92 -11.55
N GLN A 115 -7.23 1.70 -12.46
CA GLN A 115 -6.62 2.78 -13.26
C GLN A 115 -7.63 3.50 -14.15
N THR A 116 -8.55 2.76 -14.77
CA THR A 116 -9.62 3.34 -15.59
C THR A 116 -10.56 4.20 -14.74
N LEU A 117 -10.94 3.71 -13.55
CA LEU A 117 -11.71 4.47 -12.58
C LEU A 117 -10.95 5.71 -12.10
N GLN A 118 -9.65 5.58 -11.81
CA GLN A 118 -8.79 6.69 -11.40
C GLN A 118 -8.75 7.77 -12.49
N TYR A 119 -8.61 7.39 -13.76
CA TYR A 119 -8.61 8.35 -14.86
C TYR A 119 -9.95 9.10 -14.98
N SER A 120 -11.07 8.38 -14.87
CA SER A 120 -12.41 9.00 -14.88
C SER A 120 -12.60 9.96 -13.70
N TYR A 121 -12.12 9.56 -12.52
CA TYR A 121 -12.11 10.36 -11.31
C TYR A 121 -11.27 11.62 -11.45
N ASP A 122 -10.01 11.50 -11.89
CA ASP A 122 -9.08 12.61 -12.08
C ASP A 122 -9.64 13.61 -13.11
N LYS A 123 -10.20 13.12 -14.22
CA LYS A 123 -10.86 13.95 -15.24
C LYS A 123 -12.05 14.72 -14.67
N THR A 124 -12.86 14.08 -13.84
CA THR A 124 -14.01 14.71 -13.18
C THR A 124 -13.56 15.79 -12.20
N LEU A 125 -12.52 15.49 -11.42
CA LEU A 125 -11.91 16.42 -10.47
C LEU A 125 -11.30 17.64 -11.17
N ASP A 126 -10.63 17.43 -12.29
CA ASP A 126 -10.05 18.48 -13.13
C ASP A 126 -11.13 19.40 -13.69
N ARG A 127 -12.23 18.84 -14.21
CA ARG A 127 -13.39 19.61 -14.66
C ARG A 127 -13.90 20.53 -13.56
N TYR A 128 -14.16 19.99 -12.37
CA TYR A 128 -14.60 20.78 -11.21
C TYR A 128 -13.60 21.87 -10.82
N THR A 129 -12.31 21.59 -10.91
CA THR A 129 -11.24 22.55 -10.58
C THR A 129 -11.20 23.70 -11.59
N VAL A 130 -11.32 23.40 -12.88
CA VAL A 130 -11.36 24.39 -13.96
C VAL A 130 -12.60 25.26 -13.85
N GLU A 131 -13.78 24.67 -13.70
CA GLU A 131 -15.05 25.41 -13.57
C GLU A 131 -15.06 26.29 -12.31
N ALA A 132 -14.60 25.78 -11.16
CA ALA A 132 -14.50 26.57 -9.94
C ALA A 132 -13.52 27.75 -10.09
N SER A 133 -12.42 27.56 -10.82
CA SER A 133 -11.46 28.61 -11.13
C SER A 133 -12.07 29.69 -12.04
N ASP A 134 -12.85 29.30 -13.03
CA ASP A 134 -13.58 30.22 -13.90
C ASP A 134 -14.60 31.06 -13.13
N TYR A 135 -15.44 30.44 -12.28
CA TYR A 135 -16.36 31.16 -11.40
C TYR A 135 -15.64 32.15 -10.49
N ARG A 136 -14.53 31.74 -9.83
CA ARG A 136 -13.75 32.63 -8.97
C ARG A 136 -13.21 33.84 -9.74
N LYS A 137 -12.70 33.64 -10.96
CA LYS A 137 -12.21 34.73 -11.83
C LYS A 137 -13.34 35.69 -12.18
N LYS A 138 -14.49 35.17 -12.62
CA LYS A 138 -15.68 35.98 -12.93
C LYS A 138 -16.15 36.79 -11.71
N ILE A 139 -16.25 36.15 -10.54
CA ILE A 139 -16.61 36.83 -9.28
C ILE A 139 -15.63 37.96 -8.98
N THR A 140 -14.32 37.69 -9.02
CA THR A 140 -13.28 38.69 -8.72
C THR A 140 -13.38 39.91 -9.66
N LEU A 141 -13.63 39.68 -10.95
CA LEU A 141 -13.82 40.74 -11.94
C LEU A 141 -15.12 41.52 -11.72
N LEU A 142 -16.16 40.82 -11.26
CA LEU A 142 -17.51 41.38 -11.14
C LEU A 142 -17.75 42.12 -9.82
N GLU A 143 -17.04 41.76 -8.74
CA GLU A 143 -17.10 42.39 -7.41
C GLU A 143 -16.64 43.85 -7.38
N LYS A 144 -15.87 44.28 -8.38
CA LYS A 144 -15.38 45.66 -8.50
C LYS A 144 -16.21 46.42 -9.52
N SER A 145 -16.62 47.66 -9.21
CA SER A 145 -17.38 48.51 -10.15
C SER A 145 -16.53 48.94 -11.35
N ASN A 146 -17.18 49.44 -12.42
CA ASN A 146 -16.46 50.06 -13.54
C ASN A 146 -15.62 51.26 -13.06
N ASP A 147 -16.19 52.07 -12.17
CA ASP A 147 -15.51 53.24 -11.60
C ASP A 147 -14.26 52.83 -10.84
N TYR A 148 -14.31 51.73 -10.06
CA TYR A 148 -13.12 51.20 -9.40
C TYR A 148 -11.99 50.93 -10.41
N TYR A 149 -12.28 50.29 -11.54
CA TYR A 149 -11.26 50.00 -12.56
C TYR A 149 -10.75 51.29 -13.22
N LEU A 150 -11.64 52.18 -13.64
CA LEU A 150 -11.28 53.43 -14.32
C LEU A 150 -10.45 54.35 -13.41
N THR A 151 -10.86 54.52 -12.14
CA THR A 151 -10.12 55.31 -11.16
C THR A 151 -8.74 54.72 -10.88
N ASN A 152 -8.62 53.39 -10.76
CA ASN A 152 -7.32 52.76 -10.53
C ASN A 152 -6.42 52.77 -11.77
N ILE A 153 -6.97 52.64 -12.98
CA ILE A 153 -6.23 52.81 -14.23
C ILE A 153 -5.66 54.24 -14.28
N ALA A 154 -6.49 55.26 -14.09
CA ALA A 154 -6.05 56.66 -14.10
C ALA A 154 -5.00 56.95 -13.01
N ARG A 155 -5.19 56.39 -11.81
CA ARG A 155 -4.21 56.50 -10.72
C ARG A 155 -2.84 55.92 -11.12
N VAL A 156 -2.81 54.70 -11.66
CA VAL A 156 -1.56 54.06 -12.07
C VAL A 156 -0.94 54.75 -13.29
N GLU A 157 -1.74 55.28 -14.21
CA GLU A 157 -1.25 56.10 -15.34
C GLU A 157 -0.57 57.37 -14.84
N LYS A 158 -1.16 58.08 -13.88
CA LYS A 158 -0.54 59.24 -13.23
C LYS A 158 0.75 58.87 -12.49
N GLU A 159 0.75 57.75 -11.77
CA GLU A 159 1.97 57.25 -11.10
C GLU A 159 3.06 56.90 -12.12
N LEU A 160 2.69 56.33 -13.28
CA LEU A 160 3.62 56.06 -14.38
C LEU A 160 4.21 57.35 -14.95
N GLU A 161 3.42 58.41 -15.12
CA GLU A 161 3.92 59.71 -15.58
C GLU A 161 4.93 60.31 -14.60
N ILE A 162 4.56 60.39 -13.31
CA ILE A 162 5.45 60.88 -12.25
C ILE A 162 6.74 60.05 -12.20
N GLN A 163 6.62 58.73 -12.26
CA GLN A 163 7.77 57.82 -12.20
C GLN A 163 8.65 57.93 -13.45
N ARG A 164 8.04 58.14 -14.62
CA ARG A 164 8.75 58.38 -15.88
C ARG A 164 9.54 59.70 -15.81
N GLU A 165 8.93 60.77 -15.31
CA GLU A 165 9.60 62.06 -15.11
C GLU A 165 10.79 61.93 -14.15
N LYS A 166 10.62 61.25 -13.02
CA LYS A 166 11.72 60.98 -12.07
C LYS A 166 12.86 60.23 -12.73
N TYR A 167 12.57 59.17 -13.48
CA TYR A 167 13.57 58.42 -14.23
C TYR A 167 14.31 59.30 -15.24
N PHE A 168 13.60 60.08 -16.06
CA PHE A 168 14.24 60.96 -17.04
C PHE A 168 15.03 62.11 -16.39
N LYS A 169 14.56 62.65 -15.26
CA LYS A 169 15.30 63.65 -14.48
C LYS A 169 16.59 63.06 -13.90
N ALA A 170 16.54 61.84 -13.35
CA ALA A 170 17.72 61.12 -12.89
C ALA A 170 18.70 60.86 -14.03
N LYS A 171 18.20 60.40 -15.20
CA LYS A 171 19.01 60.16 -16.39
C LYS A 171 19.64 61.44 -16.95
N LYS A 172 18.89 62.53 -17.03
CA LYS A 172 19.40 63.84 -17.46
C LYS A 172 20.46 64.37 -16.50
N SER A 173 20.23 64.27 -15.19
CA SER A 173 21.23 64.64 -14.16
C SER A 173 22.52 63.82 -14.32
N PHE A 174 22.40 62.51 -14.55
CA PHE A 174 23.54 61.64 -14.79
C PHE A 174 24.33 62.06 -16.04
N ILE A 175 23.66 62.23 -17.18
CA ILE A 175 24.27 62.67 -18.44
C ILE A 175 24.94 64.06 -18.29
N ASN A 176 24.28 65.01 -17.63
CA ASN A 176 24.84 66.35 -17.42
C ASN A 176 26.11 66.30 -16.58
N ARG A 177 26.13 65.50 -15.50
CA ARG A 177 27.33 65.33 -14.66
C ARG A 177 28.48 64.70 -15.46
N LEU A 178 28.19 63.72 -16.31
CA LEU A 178 29.17 63.12 -17.21
C LEU A 178 29.72 64.14 -18.22
N ASN A 179 28.85 64.91 -18.88
CA ASN A 179 29.25 65.94 -19.85
C ASN A 179 30.16 67.00 -19.21
N VAL A 180 29.87 67.44 -17.98
CA VAL A 180 30.73 68.39 -17.24
C VAL A 180 32.10 67.79 -16.94
N ALA A 181 32.15 66.52 -16.53
CA ALA A 181 33.40 65.85 -16.16
C ALA A 181 34.27 65.48 -17.38
N LEU A 182 33.66 65.07 -18.49
CA LEU A 182 34.35 64.54 -19.67
C LEU A 182 34.63 65.60 -20.73
N LYS A 183 33.72 66.59 -20.89
CA LYS A 183 33.70 67.53 -22.02
C LYS A 183 33.75 66.85 -23.41
N ASP A 184 33.36 65.57 -23.47
CA ASP A 184 33.28 64.75 -24.67
C ASP A 184 31.88 64.11 -24.75
N PRO A 185 31.02 64.59 -25.67
CA PRO A 185 29.67 64.05 -25.88
C PRO A 185 29.67 62.58 -26.32
N ILE A 186 30.67 62.13 -27.08
CA ILE A 186 30.74 60.76 -27.61
C ILE A 186 31.00 59.78 -26.47
N THR A 187 32.01 60.05 -25.64
CA THR A 187 32.30 59.21 -24.47
C THR A 187 31.15 59.24 -23.46
N THR A 188 30.49 60.40 -23.27
CA THR A 188 29.30 60.50 -22.40
C THR A 188 28.14 59.65 -22.92
N PHE A 189 27.87 59.70 -24.22
CA PHE A 189 26.85 58.87 -24.87
C PHE A 189 27.15 57.38 -24.68
N ASN A 190 28.39 56.96 -24.94
CA ASN A 190 28.82 55.56 -24.80
C ASN A 190 28.63 55.04 -23.37
N ILE A 191 28.99 55.82 -22.34
CA ILE A 191 28.79 55.42 -20.94
C ILE A 191 27.30 55.27 -20.61
N ASN A 192 26.48 56.22 -21.06
CA ASN A 192 25.04 56.20 -20.78
C ASN A 192 24.31 55.03 -21.49
N ASP A 193 24.68 54.74 -22.73
CA ASP A 193 24.04 53.66 -23.50
C ASP A 193 24.47 52.26 -23.03
N ASN A 194 25.72 52.13 -22.58
CA ASN A 194 26.26 50.85 -22.10
C ASN A 194 26.02 50.59 -20.61
N LEU A 195 25.44 51.53 -19.85
CA LEU A 195 25.10 51.33 -18.44
C LEU A 195 24.01 50.26 -18.30
N ASN A 196 24.47 49.04 -18.04
CA ASN A 196 23.61 47.86 -17.92
C ASN A 196 23.70 47.25 -16.52
N PHE A 197 22.55 46.88 -15.99
CA PHE A 197 22.43 46.24 -14.68
C PHE A 197 22.33 44.72 -14.84
N LYS A 198 23.05 43.98 -14.00
CA LYS A 198 22.89 42.54 -13.87
C LYS A 198 22.31 42.18 -12.51
N ILE A 199 21.43 41.19 -12.48
CA ILE A 199 20.84 40.66 -11.25
C ILE A 199 21.41 39.28 -10.96
N ARG A 200 21.71 39.01 -9.69
CA ARG A 200 22.00 37.67 -9.17
C ARG A 200 21.17 37.40 -7.93
N GLN A 201 20.62 36.20 -7.81
CA GLN A 201 19.91 35.81 -6.59
C GLN A 201 20.87 35.72 -5.41
N LYS A 202 20.45 36.20 -4.24
CA LYS A 202 21.27 36.14 -3.02
C LYS A 202 21.43 34.70 -2.57
N THR A 203 22.68 34.31 -2.31
CA THR A 203 23.06 33.04 -1.64
C THR A 203 23.54 33.28 -0.21
N LYS A 204 23.82 34.54 0.15
CA LYS A 204 24.26 35.00 1.49
C LYS A 204 23.47 36.26 1.89
N PRO A 205 23.41 36.61 3.19
CA PRO A 205 22.68 37.79 3.66
C PRO A 205 23.14 39.12 3.04
N LYS A 206 24.45 39.26 2.81
CA LYS A 206 25.07 40.43 2.15
C LYS A 206 25.49 40.07 0.72
N CYS A 207 25.37 41.04 -0.19
CA CYS A 207 25.89 40.91 -1.55
C CYS A 207 27.41 40.96 -1.55
N GLU A 208 28.04 40.12 -2.37
CA GLU A 208 29.46 40.23 -2.67
C GLU A 208 29.72 41.60 -3.32
N LYS A 209 30.79 42.28 -2.91
CA LYS A 209 31.15 43.60 -3.47
C LYS A 209 31.41 43.50 -4.98
N PHE A 210 32.04 42.40 -5.42
CA PHE A 210 32.35 42.14 -6.82
C PHE A 210 31.80 40.77 -7.25
N TRP A 211 31.41 40.67 -8.51
CA TRP A 211 31.05 39.45 -9.20
C TRP A 211 31.73 39.43 -10.58
N GLY A 212 32.92 38.82 -10.65
CA GLY A 212 33.83 39.04 -11.78
C GLY A 212 34.15 40.52 -11.93
N ASP A 213 34.04 41.05 -13.15
CA ASP A 213 34.27 42.47 -13.47
C ASP A 213 33.10 43.39 -13.07
N TYR A 214 32.08 42.87 -12.38
CA TYR A 214 30.91 43.65 -12.01
C TYR A 214 30.97 44.05 -10.53
N GLU A 215 30.76 45.33 -10.24
CA GLU A 215 30.68 45.85 -8.88
C GLU A 215 29.22 46.00 -8.44
N SER A 216 28.94 45.66 -7.18
CA SER A 216 27.60 45.72 -6.60
C SER A 216 27.15 47.17 -6.35
N ILE A 217 25.93 47.49 -6.76
CA ILE A 217 25.22 48.68 -6.29
C ILE A 217 24.43 48.35 -5.02
N ASN A 218 24.56 49.18 -3.99
CA ASN A 218 23.95 48.95 -2.68
C ASN A 218 22.42 49.11 -2.72
N THR A 219 21.70 48.02 -3.03
CA THR A 219 20.23 48.01 -3.09
C THR A 219 19.63 47.37 -1.84
N LYS A 220 18.48 47.87 -1.36
CA LYS A 220 17.75 47.34 -0.21
C LYS A 220 16.93 46.07 -0.51
N ASN A 221 17.34 45.24 -1.49
CA ASN A 221 16.57 44.04 -1.88
C ASN A 221 17.01 42.81 -1.08
N ASN A 222 16.06 42.10 -0.46
CA ASN A 222 16.33 40.92 0.37
C ASN A 222 16.67 39.67 -0.44
N ASN A 223 16.30 39.60 -1.72
CA ASN A 223 16.37 38.36 -2.51
C ASN A 223 17.40 38.42 -3.63
N ASN A 224 17.83 39.60 -4.06
CA ASN A 224 18.72 39.76 -5.21
C ASN A 224 19.80 40.81 -4.97
N CYS A 225 20.95 40.60 -5.59
CA CYS A 225 22.06 41.54 -5.72
C CYS A 225 22.06 42.13 -7.13
N VAL A 226 22.45 43.40 -7.23
CA VAL A 226 22.48 44.13 -8.49
C VAL A 226 23.88 44.65 -8.72
N TYR A 227 24.37 44.48 -9.94
CA TYR A 227 25.74 44.78 -10.31
C TYR A 227 25.85 45.55 -11.62
N ILE A 228 26.92 46.33 -11.76
CA ILE A 228 27.28 47.09 -12.96
C ILE A 228 28.77 46.89 -13.25
N ASN A 229 29.18 46.86 -14.52
CA ASN A 229 30.59 46.77 -14.88
C ASN A 229 31.16 48.18 -15.09
N ILE A 230 31.61 48.80 -13.99
CA ILE A 230 32.12 50.18 -14.05
C ILE A 230 33.43 50.24 -14.83
N ASP A 231 34.33 49.27 -14.64
CA ASP A 231 35.64 49.26 -15.29
C ASP A 231 35.54 49.24 -16.82
N TYR A 232 34.56 48.50 -17.35
CA TYR A 232 34.21 48.53 -18.77
C TYR A 232 33.67 49.90 -19.19
N LEU A 233 32.77 50.50 -18.41
CA LEU A 233 32.20 51.82 -18.73
C LEU A 233 33.27 52.91 -18.78
N VAL A 234 34.31 52.83 -17.95
CA VAL A 234 35.37 53.83 -17.90
C VAL A 234 36.64 53.46 -18.67
N SER A 235 36.62 52.41 -19.50
CA SER A 235 37.82 51.90 -20.18
C SER A 235 38.45 52.92 -21.15
N ASN A 236 37.61 53.71 -21.80
CA ASN A 236 38.01 54.70 -22.82
C ASN A 236 38.11 56.13 -22.24
N VAL A 237 37.96 56.30 -20.93
CA VAL A 237 38.07 57.59 -20.25
C VAL A 237 39.55 57.87 -19.94
N SER A 238 40.00 59.10 -20.22
CA SER A 238 41.37 59.54 -19.91
C SER A 238 41.70 59.36 -18.42
N LYS A 239 42.96 59.04 -18.10
CA LYS A 239 43.41 58.77 -16.71
C LYS A 239 43.03 59.89 -15.73
N ASN A 240 43.08 61.14 -16.18
CA ASN A 240 42.80 62.32 -15.36
C ASN A 240 41.30 62.46 -14.98
N ASN A 241 40.39 61.91 -15.79
CA ASN A 241 38.94 62.00 -15.55
C ASN A 241 38.33 60.71 -14.99
N LYS A 242 39.08 59.62 -14.98
CA LYS A 242 38.58 58.26 -14.68
C LYS A 242 37.95 58.14 -13.29
N GLU A 243 38.59 58.67 -12.25
CA GLU A 243 38.07 58.60 -10.88
C GLU A 243 36.79 59.44 -10.72
N SER A 244 36.77 60.65 -11.27
CA SER A 244 35.59 61.52 -11.25
C SER A 244 34.38 60.86 -11.92
N VAL A 245 34.58 60.22 -13.08
CA VAL A 245 33.53 59.51 -13.81
C VAL A 245 33.07 58.25 -13.05
N HIS A 246 33.99 57.51 -12.45
CA HIS A 246 33.68 56.36 -11.59
C HIS A 246 32.73 56.76 -10.46
N GLN A 247 33.04 57.85 -9.74
CA GLN A 247 32.18 58.34 -8.66
C GLN A 247 30.81 58.82 -9.18
N ILE A 248 30.76 59.45 -10.35
CA ILE A 248 29.48 59.85 -10.98
C ILE A 248 28.62 58.61 -11.26
N ILE A 249 29.18 57.54 -11.83
CA ILE A 249 28.45 56.30 -12.11
C ILE A 249 27.93 55.69 -10.80
N LYS A 250 28.78 55.51 -9.79
CA LYS A 250 28.38 54.94 -8.49
C LYS A 250 27.25 55.70 -7.82
N ASN A 251 27.37 57.03 -7.77
CA ASN A 251 26.40 57.89 -7.08
C ASN A 251 25.04 57.94 -7.78
N ASN A 252 24.97 57.70 -9.09
CA ASN A 252 23.72 57.79 -9.85
C ASN A 252 23.09 56.42 -10.15
N ALA A 253 23.88 55.34 -10.21
CA ALA A 253 23.42 54.01 -10.61
C ALA A 253 22.30 53.47 -9.71
N LEU A 254 22.39 53.67 -8.39
CA LEU A 254 21.34 53.22 -7.45
C LEU A 254 20.00 53.91 -7.72
N ASN A 255 20.02 55.22 -7.95
CA ASN A 255 18.82 55.99 -8.23
C ASN A 255 18.21 55.57 -9.58
N LEU A 256 19.03 55.51 -10.64
CA LEU A 256 18.60 55.05 -11.96
C LEU A 256 17.97 53.65 -11.93
N TRP A 257 18.59 52.74 -11.17
CA TRP A 257 18.07 51.39 -10.96
C TRP A 257 16.71 51.40 -10.26
N SER A 258 16.59 52.10 -9.13
CA SER A 258 15.36 52.19 -8.34
C SER A 258 14.20 52.74 -9.17
N GLU A 259 14.46 53.79 -9.94
CA GLU A 259 13.43 54.41 -10.77
C GLU A 259 13.01 53.49 -11.93
N LEU A 260 13.95 52.77 -12.54
CA LEU A 260 13.72 51.82 -13.63
C LEU A 260 12.88 50.61 -13.19
N ILE A 261 13.23 49.96 -12.08
CA ILE A 261 12.52 48.75 -11.63
C ILE A 261 11.09 49.05 -11.16
N THR A 262 10.87 50.24 -10.59
CA THR A 262 9.53 50.69 -10.19
C THR A 262 8.65 50.91 -11.42
N LEU A 263 9.24 51.46 -12.48
CA LEU A 263 8.56 51.72 -13.74
C LEU A 263 8.24 50.43 -14.51
N ASN A 264 9.26 49.61 -14.80
CA ASN A 264 9.20 48.50 -15.77
C ASN A 264 9.51 47.12 -15.20
N GLY A 265 9.97 47.04 -13.95
CA GLY A 265 10.62 45.85 -13.43
C GLY A 265 11.96 45.58 -14.14
N PHE A 266 12.37 44.32 -14.18
CA PHE A 266 13.58 43.90 -14.91
C PHE A 266 13.38 42.54 -15.56
N TYR A 267 13.68 42.44 -16.85
CA TYR A 267 13.61 41.20 -17.61
C TYR A 267 15.01 40.77 -18.05
N ASP A 268 15.45 39.63 -17.54
CA ASP A 268 16.72 39.03 -17.95
C ASP A 268 16.47 38.12 -19.16
N THR A 269 16.94 38.57 -20.33
CA THR A 269 16.80 37.84 -21.59
C THR A 269 17.60 36.55 -21.62
N LYS A 270 18.71 36.45 -20.87
CA LYS A 270 19.57 35.26 -20.86
C LYS A 270 18.93 34.11 -20.07
N THR A 271 18.21 34.45 -19.01
CA THR A 271 17.56 33.46 -18.13
C THR A 271 16.04 33.36 -18.34
N ASN A 272 15.48 34.12 -19.28
CA ASN A 272 14.04 34.25 -19.52
C ASN A 272 13.24 34.48 -18.22
N LYS A 273 13.79 35.33 -17.33
CA LYS A 273 13.24 35.54 -15.98
C LYS A 273 12.87 37.00 -15.77
N THR A 274 11.62 37.22 -15.39
CA THR A 274 11.13 38.53 -14.96
C THR A 274 11.31 38.69 -13.45
N TYR A 275 12.06 39.71 -13.07
CA TYR A 275 12.23 40.19 -11.70
C TYR A 275 11.36 41.43 -11.46
N PHE A 276 10.97 41.66 -10.21
CA PHE A 276 10.13 42.80 -9.82
C PHE A 276 8.83 42.86 -10.63
N LYS A 277 8.10 41.73 -10.63
CA LYS A 277 6.86 41.54 -11.41
C LYS A 277 5.73 42.50 -11.02
N ASN A 278 5.81 43.18 -9.87
CA ASN A 278 4.81 44.12 -9.39
C ASN A 278 5.20 45.59 -9.65
N ASN A 279 5.67 45.90 -10.86
CA ASN A 279 6.00 47.26 -11.29
C ASN A 279 4.75 48.00 -11.83
N LEU A 280 4.85 49.31 -12.00
CA LEU A 280 3.71 50.13 -12.43
C LEU A 280 3.17 49.72 -13.81
N ARG A 281 4.03 49.36 -14.78
CA ARG A 281 3.56 48.90 -16.09
C ARG A 281 2.82 47.56 -16.02
N SER A 282 3.30 46.61 -15.22
CA SER A 282 2.62 45.32 -15.07
C SER A 282 1.30 45.45 -14.31
N GLN A 283 1.24 46.34 -13.31
CA GLN A 283 0.00 46.69 -12.62
C GLN A 283 -1.02 47.32 -13.58
N LEU A 284 -0.59 48.28 -14.42
CA LEU A 284 -1.45 48.90 -15.42
C LEU A 284 -1.97 47.89 -16.44
N ALA A 285 -1.08 47.05 -16.99
CA ALA A 285 -1.45 46.02 -17.95
C ALA A 285 -2.48 45.04 -17.36
N LYS A 286 -2.28 44.60 -16.10
CA LYS A 286 -3.24 43.76 -15.40
C LYS A 286 -4.59 44.44 -15.24
N LEU A 287 -4.62 45.68 -14.73
CA LEU A 287 -5.86 46.43 -14.52
C LEU A 287 -6.63 46.66 -15.83
N LYS A 288 -5.94 47.04 -16.92
CA LYS A 288 -6.55 47.20 -18.25
C LYS A 288 -7.12 45.90 -18.76
N ASN A 289 -6.38 44.79 -18.64
CA ASN A 289 -6.86 43.47 -19.06
C ASN A 289 -8.06 42.99 -18.25
N ASP A 290 -8.03 43.18 -16.93
CA ASP A 290 -9.15 42.82 -16.05
C ASP A 290 -10.39 43.67 -16.37
N TYR A 291 -10.22 44.97 -16.64
CA TYR A 291 -11.31 45.84 -17.06
C TYR A 291 -11.91 45.44 -18.42
N LEU A 292 -11.06 45.11 -19.41
CA LEU A 292 -11.52 44.61 -20.71
C LEU A 292 -12.32 43.31 -20.57
N LYS A 293 -11.82 42.36 -19.77
CA LYS A 293 -12.53 41.09 -19.50
C LYS A 293 -13.86 41.33 -18.80
N ARG A 294 -13.92 42.25 -17.84
CA ARG A 294 -15.18 42.66 -17.22
C ARG A 294 -16.16 43.21 -18.25
N LYS A 295 -15.72 44.12 -19.13
CA LYS A 295 -16.58 44.66 -20.20
C LYS A 295 -17.11 43.55 -21.10
N GLN A 296 -16.27 42.59 -21.49
CA GLN A 296 -16.68 41.43 -22.28
C GLN A 296 -17.71 40.57 -21.55
N LEU A 297 -17.50 40.27 -20.27
CA LEU A 297 -18.47 39.52 -19.44
C LEU A 297 -19.83 40.24 -19.31
N CYS A 298 -19.83 41.57 -19.38
CA CYS A 298 -21.00 42.44 -19.24
C CYS A 298 -21.54 42.96 -20.59
N ALA A 299 -21.10 42.43 -21.73
CA ALA A 299 -21.43 43.00 -23.05
C ALA A 299 -22.93 42.98 -23.39
N HIS A 300 -23.68 42.01 -22.85
CA HIS A 300 -25.14 41.92 -23.00
C HIS A 300 -25.83 42.09 -21.65
N THR A 301 -25.61 41.15 -20.74
CA THR A 301 -26.18 41.16 -19.39
C THR A 301 -25.08 40.77 -18.42
N CYS A 302 -24.76 41.64 -17.45
CA CYS A 302 -23.79 41.32 -16.42
C CYS A 302 -24.29 40.15 -15.56
N PRO A 303 -23.50 39.07 -15.38
CA PRO A 303 -23.83 38.03 -14.42
C PRO A 303 -23.93 38.57 -12.99
N SER A 304 -24.91 38.08 -12.24
CA SER A 304 -25.09 38.39 -10.82
C SER A 304 -23.97 37.76 -9.97
N VAL A 305 -23.22 38.58 -9.22
CA VAL A 305 -22.17 38.09 -8.29
C VAL A 305 -22.75 37.12 -7.25
N PRO A 306 -23.87 37.42 -6.57
CA PRO A 306 -24.54 36.46 -5.69
C PRO A 306 -24.85 35.12 -6.38
N MET A 307 -25.36 35.16 -7.62
CA MET A 307 -25.69 33.95 -8.37
C MET A 307 -24.43 33.14 -8.71
N LEU A 308 -23.34 33.78 -9.15
CA LEU A 308 -22.06 33.10 -9.39
C LEU A 308 -21.48 32.49 -8.11
N LYS A 309 -21.64 33.16 -6.96
CA LYS A 309 -21.23 32.62 -5.65
C LYS A 309 -22.05 31.38 -5.28
N GLN A 310 -23.35 31.40 -5.54
CA GLN A 310 -24.23 30.25 -5.32
C GLN A 310 -23.85 29.08 -6.26
N GLN A 311 -23.59 29.35 -7.54
CA GLN A 311 -23.12 28.32 -8.48
C GLN A 311 -21.79 27.72 -8.05
N LEU A 312 -20.83 28.54 -7.60
CA LEU A 312 -19.56 28.06 -7.06
C LEU A 312 -19.74 27.21 -5.79
N ALA A 313 -20.72 27.53 -4.94
CA ALA A 313 -21.05 26.72 -3.77
C ALA A 313 -21.66 25.37 -4.18
N SER A 314 -22.67 25.37 -5.04
CA SER A 314 -23.28 24.14 -5.60
C SER A 314 -22.24 23.23 -6.23
N LEU A 315 -21.34 23.81 -7.03
CA LEU A 315 -20.26 23.07 -7.69
C LEU A 315 -19.30 22.38 -6.69
N LYS A 316 -19.01 23.02 -5.55
CA LYS A 316 -18.18 22.41 -4.49
C LYS A 316 -18.94 21.30 -3.77
N ASP A 317 -20.23 21.48 -3.54
CA ASP A 317 -21.06 20.47 -2.88
C ASP A 317 -21.25 19.25 -3.77
N GLU A 318 -21.51 19.44 -5.06
CA GLU A 318 -21.57 18.38 -6.06
C GLU A 318 -20.26 17.61 -6.16
N LYS A 319 -19.12 18.32 -6.21
CA LYS A 319 -17.80 17.70 -6.16
C LYS A 319 -17.68 16.77 -4.96
N ASN A 320 -18.10 17.21 -3.77
CA ASN A 320 -18.01 16.39 -2.55
C ASN A 320 -18.96 15.18 -2.56
N LYS A 321 -20.08 15.24 -3.30
CA LYS A 321 -21.04 14.14 -3.42
C LYS A 321 -20.64 13.08 -4.46
N ILE A 322 -20.00 13.49 -5.56
CA ILE A 322 -19.59 12.60 -6.66
C ILE A 322 -18.27 11.89 -6.34
N ILE A 323 -17.43 12.49 -5.52
CA ILE A 323 -16.26 11.82 -4.96
C ILE A 323 -16.79 10.76 -3.98
N GLU A 324 -16.92 9.51 -4.44
CA GLU A 324 -17.25 8.36 -3.60
C GLU A 324 -16.09 8.12 -2.61
N PRO A 325 -16.17 8.64 -1.36
CA PRO A 325 -15.00 8.63 -0.50
C PRO A 325 -14.67 7.21 -0.01
N TYR A 326 -15.63 6.30 -0.12
CA TYR A 326 -15.52 4.93 0.33
C TYR A 326 -14.65 4.03 -0.57
N ILE A 327 -14.28 4.47 -1.77
CA ILE A 327 -13.36 3.75 -2.67
C ILE A 327 -11.97 4.40 -2.76
N LEU A 328 -11.74 5.50 -2.03
CA LEU A 328 -10.52 6.28 -2.12
C LEU A 328 -9.68 6.12 -0.85
N ASP A 329 -8.36 6.12 -1.03
CA ASP A 329 -7.39 6.21 0.05
C ASP A 329 -7.26 7.66 0.57
N LYS A 330 -6.41 7.84 1.59
CA LYS A 330 -6.08 9.14 2.18
C LYS A 330 -5.48 10.16 1.18
N ASN A 331 -5.00 9.71 0.03
CA ASN A 331 -4.39 10.52 -1.01
C ASN A 331 -5.33 10.74 -2.22
N ASN A 332 -6.62 10.39 -2.11
CA ASN A 332 -7.60 10.41 -3.19
C ASN A 332 -7.23 9.50 -4.37
N LYS A 333 -6.63 8.34 -4.07
CA LYS A 333 -6.38 7.26 -5.04
C LYS A 333 -7.34 6.11 -4.82
N ILE A 334 -7.77 5.47 -5.90
CA ILE A 334 -8.61 4.28 -5.82
C ILE A 334 -7.91 3.20 -4.98
N ASP A 335 -8.52 2.82 -3.87
CA ASP A 335 -8.04 1.76 -2.98
C ASP A 335 -8.73 0.44 -3.34
N ILE A 336 -8.01 -0.44 -4.03
CA ILE A 336 -8.51 -1.74 -4.47
C ILE A 336 -8.80 -2.70 -3.31
N HIS A 337 -8.24 -2.45 -2.12
CA HIS A 337 -8.45 -3.27 -0.93
C HIS A 337 -9.60 -2.74 -0.06
N SER A 338 -10.19 -1.60 -0.42
CA SER A 338 -11.32 -1.03 0.31
C SER A 338 -12.58 -1.88 0.15
N THR A 339 -13.39 -1.93 1.21
CA THR A 339 -14.72 -2.58 1.18
C THR A 339 -15.63 -1.94 0.14
N GLY A 340 -15.44 -0.64 -0.09
CA GLY A 340 -16.11 0.12 -1.13
C GLY A 340 -15.79 -0.37 -2.53
N PHE A 341 -14.51 -0.46 -2.86
CA PHE A 341 -14.08 -0.96 -4.17
C PHE A 341 -14.54 -2.39 -4.40
N ASN A 342 -14.46 -3.24 -3.37
CA ASN A 342 -14.91 -4.62 -3.48
C ASN A 342 -16.42 -4.73 -3.80
N LYS A 343 -17.27 -3.85 -3.23
CA LYS A 343 -18.69 -3.77 -3.61
C LYS A 343 -18.91 -3.34 -5.06
N ILE A 344 -18.10 -2.40 -5.57
CA ILE A 344 -18.14 -2.01 -6.98
C ILE A 344 -17.73 -3.19 -7.85
N LEU A 345 -16.61 -3.84 -7.52
CA LEU A 345 -16.11 -4.98 -8.26
C LEU A 345 -17.17 -6.09 -8.32
N ASN A 346 -17.75 -6.47 -7.17
CA ASN A 346 -18.84 -7.46 -7.02
C ASN A 346 -20.03 -7.21 -7.95
N ARG A 347 -20.42 -5.94 -8.15
CA ARG A 347 -21.46 -5.58 -9.13
C ARG A 347 -20.95 -5.68 -10.57
N SER A 348 -19.73 -5.21 -10.82
CA SER A 348 -19.11 -5.26 -12.15
C SER A 348 -18.82 -6.68 -12.67
N PHE A 349 -18.66 -7.68 -11.79
CA PHE A 349 -18.61 -9.10 -12.18
C PHE A 349 -19.87 -9.54 -12.93
N GLN A 350 -21.03 -8.97 -12.57
CA GLN A 350 -22.32 -9.35 -13.17
C GLN A 350 -22.63 -8.55 -14.45
N SER A 351 -22.02 -7.38 -14.65
CA SER A 351 -22.40 -6.47 -15.74
C SER A 351 -21.37 -6.32 -16.87
N ASN A 352 -20.06 -6.48 -16.61
CA ASN A 352 -19.01 -6.01 -17.52
C ASN A 352 -18.05 -7.08 -18.06
N ASN A 353 -18.37 -8.39 -17.97
CA ASN A 353 -17.52 -9.47 -18.49
C ASN A 353 -16.03 -9.34 -18.09
N LEU A 354 -15.71 -8.90 -16.87
CA LEU A 354 -14.33 -8.79 -16.41
C LEU A 354 -13.64 -10.16 -16.27
N GLU A 355 -14.41 -11.26 -16.35
CA GLU A 355 -13.95 -12.65 -16.21
C GLU A 355 -13.11 -12.90 -14.95
N ILE A 356 -13.21 -12.02 -13.94
CA ILE A 356 -12.58 -12.23 -12.65
C ILE A 356 -13.44 -13.30 -11.97
N THR A 357 -12.82 -14.28 -11.34
CA THR A 357 -13.53 -15.29 -10.53
C THR A 357 -12.79 -15.45 -9.21
N ASN A 358 -13.44 -16.00 -8.18
CA ASN A 358 -12.74 -16.27 -6.93
C ASN A 358 -11.54 -17.22 -7.21
N PRO A 359 -10.30 -16.81 -6.90
CA PRO A 359 -9.11 -17.62 -7.19
C PRO A 359 -9.16 -19.02 -6.57
N LEU A 360 -9.85 -19.20 -5.43
CA LEU A 360 -9.94 -20.45 -4.70
C LEU A 360 -11.04 -21.41 -5.18
N ASN A 361 -11.82 -21.06 -6.22
CA ASN A 361 -12.96 -21.89 -6.66
C ASN A 361 -12.62 -23.39 -6.83
N THR A 362 -11.49 -23.71 -7.47
CA THR A 362 -11.06 -25.10 -7.66
C THR A 362 -10.70 -25.79 -6.33
N PHE A 363 -10.06 -25.06 -5.41
CA PHE A 363 -9.72 -25.60 -4.09
C PHE A 363 -10.97 -25.83 -3.24
N ILE A 364 -11.91 -24.87 -3.22
CA ILE A 364 -13.21 -24.99 -2.52
C ILE A 364 -13.95 -26.24 -3.03
N ALA A 365 -14.04 -26.41 -4.35
CA ALA A 365 -14.70 -27.56 -4.95
C ALA A 365 -14.06 -28.91 -4.55
N LEU A 366 -12.75 -28.95 -4.29
CA LEU A 366 -12.06 -30.15 -3.77
C LEU A 366 -12.25 -30.32 -2.26
N TYR A 367 -12.22 -29.22 -1.51
CA TYR A 367 -12.43 -29.20 -0.06
C TYR A 367 -13.83 -29.74 0.30
N ASP A 368 -14.83 -29.42 -0.53
CA ASP A 368 -16.20 -29.90 -0.38
C ASP A 368 -16.45 -31.26 -1.06
N ASN A 369 -15.47 -31.86 -1.74
CA ASN A 369 -15.62 -33.13 -2.45
C ASN A 369 -15.40 -34.32 -1.51
N PRO A 370 -16.45 -35.11 -1.19
CA PRO A 370 -16.33 -36.21 -0.24
C PRO A 370 -15.27 -37.24 -0.64
N LYS A 371 -15.13 -37.54 -1.94
CA LYS A 371 -14.15 -38.53 -2.41
C LYS A 371 -12.71 -38.06 -2.22
N ALA A 372 -12.45 -36.77 -2.45
CA ALA A 372 -11.11 -36.21 -2.29
C ALA A 372 -10.72 -36.13 -0.81
N VAL A 373 -11.65 -35.71 0.04
CA VAL A 373 -11.46 -35.66 1.49
C VAL A 373 -11.27 -37.06 2.05
N ASP A 374 -12.13 -38.01 1.70
CA ASP A 374 -12.08 -39.41 2.16
C ASP A 374 -10.75 -40.08 1.80
N ALA A 375 -10.24 -39.87 0.58
CA ALA A 375 -8.94 -40.39 0.16
C ALA A 375 -7.80 -39.80 1.00
N PHE A 376 -7.81 -38.48 1.22
CA PHE A 376 -6.78 -37.80 2.01
C PHE A 376 -6.82 -38.19 3.49
N THR A 377 -7.99 -38.22 4.11
CA THR A 377 -8.13 -38.56 5.54
C THR A 377 -7.82 -40.03 5.80
N SER A 378 -8.16 -40.93 4.88
CA SER A 378 -7.81 -42.36 4.98
C SER A 378 -6.30 -42.56 4.95
N GLU A 379 -5.61 -42.02 3.95
CA GLU A 379 -4.15 -42.18 3.84
C GLU A 379 -3.39 -41.46 4.96
N TYR A 380 -3.92 -40.34 5.46
CA TYR A 380 -3.38 -39.70 6.65
C TYR A 380 -3.55 -40.58 7.90
N ALA A 381 -4.72 -41.19 8.09
CA ALA A 381 -4.95 -42.13 9.20
C ALA A 381 -4.01 -43.33 9.12
N HIS A 382 -3.84 -43.89 7.93
CA HIS A 382 -2.90 -44.97 7.66
C HIS A 382 -1.46 -44.58 8.01
N LYS A 383 -1.02 -43.37 7.59
CA LYS A 383 0.31 -42.82 7.94
C LYS A 383 0.51 -42.68 9.44
N ILE A 384 -0.51 -42.26 10.21
CA ILE A 384 -0.42 -42.15 11.67
C ILE A 384 -0.12 -43.52 12.30
N ILE A 385 -0.78 -44.57 11.81
CA ILE A 385 -0.60 -45.94 12.31
C ILE A 385 0.78 -46.48 11.95
N ILE A 386 1.21 -46.33 10.69
CA ILE A 386 2.53 -46.80 10.23
C ILE A 386 3.68 -46.14 10.99
N ASN A 387 3.57 -44.84 11.26
CA ASN A 387 4.60 -44.07 11.94
C ASN A 387 4.49 -44.14 13.47
N TYR A 388 3.54 -44.91 14.01
CA TYR A 388 3.40 -45.06 15.44
C TYR A 388 4.63 -45.78 16.03
N PRO A 389 5.16 -45.36 17.21
CA PRO A 389 6.38 -45.94 17.74
C PRO A 389 6.24 -47.46 17.96
N LYS A 390 7.17 -48.24 17.42
CA LYS A 390 7.11 -49.72 17.45
C LYS A 390 7.15 -50.28 18.87
N GLU A 391 7.81 -49.60 19.79
CA GLU A 391 7.84 -49.92 21.22
C GLU A 391 6.46 -49.80 21.91
N PHE A 392 5.52 -49.07 21.30
CA PHE A 392 4.12 -48.96 21.73
C PHE A 392 3.19 -49.84 20.92
N THR A 393 3.71 -50.83 20.20
CA THR A 393 2.92 -51.87 19.55
C THR A 393 3.07 -53.19 20.29
N ILE A 394 2.02 -54.01 20.30
CA ILE A 394 2.03 -55.36 20.86
C ILE A 394 1.52 -56.35 19.83
N SER A 395 2.07 -57.56 19.87
CA SER A 395 1.54 -58.70 19.14
C SER A 395 0.82 -59.62 20.12
N ILE A 396 -0.41 -59.97 19.79
CA ILE A 396 -1.29 -60.86 20.54
C ILE A 396 -1.38 -62.15 19.75
N ASN A 397 -1.01 -63.26 20.40
CA ASN A 397 -1.06 -64.56 19.76
C ASN A 397 -2.49 -65.05 19.57
N ARG A 398 -2.66 -66.14 18.82
CA ARG A 398 -3.96 -66.75 18.51
C ARG A 398 -4.78 -67.13 19.75
N ASN A 399 -4.12 -67.38 20.88
CA ASN A 399 -4.75 -67.73 22.15
C ASN A 399 -5.03 -66.51 23.03
N GLY A 400 -4.87 -65.29 22.49
CA GLY A 400 -5.12 -64.03 23.17
C GLY A 400 -4.00 -63.58 24.12
N HIS A 401 -2.87 -64.28 24.20
CA HIS A 401 -1.78 -63.94 25.12
C HIS A 401 -0.84 -62.92 24.51
N PHE A 402 -0.37 -61.99 25.34
CA PHE A 402 0.65 -61.04 24.98
C PHE A 402 1.51 -60.67 26.19
N ILE A 403 2.76 -60.30 25.89
CA ILE A 403 3.68 -59.72 26.86
C ILE A 403 3.50 -58.21 26.85
N LYS A 404 3.18 -57.64 28.02
CA LYS A 404 3.12 -56.19 28.18
C LYS A 404 4.54 -55.60 28.07
N PRO A 405 4.79 -54.64 27.15
CA PRO A 405 6.04 -53.90 27.10
C PRO A 405 6.30 -53.11 28.39
N LYS A 406 7.58 -52.91 28.72
CA LYS A 406 8.00 -52.07 29.85
C LYS A 406 7.74 -50.59 29.53
N ILE A 407 6.55 -50.13 29.88
CA ILE A 407 6.14 -48.72 29.72
C ILE A 407 6.45 -47.97 31.03
N PRO A 408 7.19 -46.84 30.97
CA PRO A 408 7.57 -46.07 32.16
C PRO A 408 6.38 -45.34 32.82
N THR A 409 5.25 -45.16 32.11
CA THR A 409 4.06 -44.46 32.63
C THR A 409 3.14 -45.39 33.42
N LYS A 410 2.49 -44.85 34.47
CA LYS A 410 1.47 -45.59 35.23
C LYS A 410 0.10 -45.60 34.52
N ASN A 411 -0.17 -44.54 33.75
CA ASN A 411 -1.43 -44.34 33.02
C ASN A 411 -1.20 -44.63 31.54
N TYR A 412 -1.82 -45.68 31.04
CA TYR A 412 -1.87 -46.01 29.61
C TYR A 412 -3.15 -46.80 29.33
N SER A 413 -3.57 -46.84 28.07
CA SER A 413 -4.66 -47.71 27.59
C SER A 413 -4.09 -48.64 26.53
N LEU A 414 -4.62 -49.86 26.46
CA LEU A 414 -4.39 -50.79 25.37
C LEU A 414 -5.53 -50.64 24.37
N PHE A 415 -5.19 -50.37 23.11
CA PHE A 415 -6.12 -50.43 22.00
C PHE A 415 -5.83 -51.71 21.23
N VAL A 416 -6.82 -52.58 21.04
CA VAL A 416 -6.67 -53.82 20.28
C VAL A 416 -7.68 -53.82 19.17
N ASN A 417 -7.20 -53.86 17.93
CA ASN A 417 -8.06 -54.15 16.78
C ASN A 417 -8.43 -55.62 16.86
N VAL A 418 -9.72 -55.92 16.90
CA VAL A 418 -10.19 -57.29 16.79
C VAL A 418 -11.05 -57.46 15.56
N GLY A 419 -10.38 -57.71 14.43
CA GLY A 419 -11.01 -57.76 13.12
C GLY A 419 -11.28 -56.37 12.53
N SER A 420 -12.07 -56.32 11.45
CA SER A 420 -12.45 -55.10 10.72
C SER A 420 -13.60 -54.31 11.37
N THR A 421 -14.30 -54.89 12.35
CA THR A 421 -15.58 -54.36 12.86
C THR A 421 -15.60 -54.10 14.36
N CYS A 422 -14.55 -54.47 15.11
CA CYS A 422 -14.53 -54.32 16.56
C CYS A 422 -13.14 -53.94 17.06
N SER A 423 -13.09 -52.99 18.01
CA SER A 423 -11.88 -52.66 18.76
C SER A 423 -12.14 -52.62 20.26
N ILE A 424 -11.12 -52.99 21.03
CA ILE A 424 -11.15 -52.99 22.50
C ILE A 424 -10.21 -51.91 23.01
N ILE A 425 -10.70 -51.05 23.89
CA ILE A 425 -9.90 -50.11 24.67
C ILE A 425 -9.91 -50.57 26.12
N TYR A 426 -8.76 -50.93 26.66
CA TYR A 426 -8.62 -51.41 28.03
C TYR A 426 -7.62 -50.56 28.82
N GLN A 427 -8.01 -50.08 29.99
CA GLN A 427 -7.08 -49.43 30.92
C GLN A 427 -6.62 -50.42 32.01
N PRO A 428 -5.37 -50.88 31.96
CA PRO A 428 -4.87 -51.89 32.87
C PRO A 428 -4.69 -51.38 34.29
N ASN A 429 -5.33 -52.05 35.24
CA ASN A 429 -5.03 -51.91 36.66
C ASN A 429 -3.79 -52.76 37.05
N ARG A 430 -3.00 -52.26 38.00
CA ARG A 430 -1.75 -52.86 38.52
C ARG A 430 -1.98 -54.07 39.42
N GLN A 431 -3.20 -54.32 39.88
CA GLN A 431 -3.51 -55.39 40.85
C GLN A 431 -4.08 -56.65 40.16
N GLY A 432 -3.63 -57.83 40.61
CA GLY A 432 -4.19 -59.16 40.26
C GLY A 432 -3.15 -60.26 40.01
N LEU A 433 -3.63 -61.51 39.96
CA LEU A 433 -2.89 -62.71 39.54
C LEU A 433 -2.61 -62.71 38.03
N LEU A 434 -1.56 -63.43 37.59
CA LEU A 434 -1.13 -63.54 36.18
C LEU A 434 -1.43 -64.94 35.60
N PRO A 435 -1.77 -65.05 34.29
CA PRO A 435 -2.08 -63.95 33.39
C PRO A 435 -3.43 -63.32 33.74
N LYS A 436 -3.53 -61.98 33.69
CA LYS A 436 -4.82 -61.31 33.89
C LYS A 436 -5.67 -61.44 32.63
N VAL A 437 -6.82 -62.09 32.76
CA VAL A 437 -7.81 -62.24 31.69
C VAL A 437 -8.60 -60.94 31.53
N ILE A 438 -8.72 -60.46 30.30
CA ILE A 438 -9.47 -59.26 29.90
C ILE A 438 -10.70 -59.75 29.15
N SER A 439 -11.87 -59.54 29.74
CA SER A 439 -13.18 -59.89 29.17
C SER A 439 -14.05 -58.65 28.94
N ALA A 440 -15.17 -58.79 28.22
CA ALA A 440 -16.13 -57.70 28.00
C ALA A 440 -16.65 -57.07 29.32
N ASP A 441 -16.80 -57.88 30.37
CA ASP A 441 -17.28 -57.43 31.69
C ASP A 441 -16.17 -56.88 32.59
N SER A 442 -14.92 -56.88 32.12
CA SER A 442 -13.80 -56.37 32.91
C SER A 442 -13.93 -54.86 33.14
N LEU A 443 -13.74 -54.43 34.39
CA LEU A 443 -13.68 -53.00 34.74
C LEU A 443 -12.64 -52.28 33.87
N ASN A 444 -13.03 -51.12 33.34
CA ASN A 444 -12.24 -50.27 32.43
C ASN A 444 -11.97 -50.85 31.03
N VAL A 445 -12.86 -51.72 30.54
CA VAL A 445 -12.94 -52.11 29.13
C VAL A 445 -14.03 -51.30 28.43
N LYS A 446 -13.74 -50.84 27.20
CA LYS A 446 -14.72 -50.25 26.27
C LYS A 446 -14.57 -50.88 24.90
N THR A 447 -15.68 -51.13 24.22
CA THR A 447 -15.69 -51.61 22.83
C THR A 447 -16.05 -50.48 21.87
N LYS A 448 -15.58 -50.59 20.63
CA LYS A 448 -15.88 -49.70 19.51
C LYS A 448 -16.21 -50.52 18.27
N ASN A 449 -17.19 -50.09 17.49
CA ASN A 449 -17.71 -50.83 16.32
C ASN A 449 -16.91 -50.57 15.03
N CYS A 450 -15.61 -50.31 15.14
CA CYS A 450 -14.72 -50.01 14.03
C CYS A 450 -13.26 -50.15 14.46
N GLY A 451 -12.35 -50.28 13.49
CA GLY A 451 -10.91 -50.35 13.71
C GLY A 451 -10.29 -49.02 14.12
N LEU A 452 -9.02 -49.07 14.52
CA LEU A 452 -8.25 -47.87 14.86
C LEU A 452 -8.16 -46.89 13.68
N GLU A 453 -7.95 -47.40 12.46
CA GLU A 453 -7.80 -46.57 11.26
C GLU A 453 -9.08 -45.80 10.96
N GLU A 454 -10.24 -46.46 11.00
CA GLU A 454 -11.54 -45.82 10.79
C GLU A 454 -11.84 -44.79 11.88
N LEU A 455 -11.46 -45.05 13.14
CA LEU A 455 -11.61 -44.07 14.23
C LEU A 455 -10.74 -42.82 14.01
N ILE A 456 -9.49 -43.01 13.59
CA ILE A 456 -8.57 -41.89 13.30
C ILE A 456 -9.11 -41.10 12.11
N LYS A 457 -9.46 -41.77 11.02
CA LYS A 457 -10.05 -41.17 9.83
C LYS A 457 -11.29 -40.34 10.19
N HIS A 458 -12.21 -40.91 10.95
CA HIS A 458 -13.42 -40.20 11.40
C HIS A 458 -13.07 -38.94 12.19
N ASN A 459 -12.11 -39.01 13.12
CA ASN A 459 -11.65 -37.84 13.88
C ASN A 459 -11.06 -36.76 12.96
N LEU A 460 -10.26 -37.15 11.96
CA LEU A 460 -9.69 -36.24 10.97
C LEU A 460 -10.78 -35.56 10.14
N GLU A 461 -11.80 -36.29 9.69
CA GLU A 461 -12.93 -35.76 8.92
C GLU A 461 -13.76 -34.75 9.72
N GLN A 462 -14.05 -35.05 10.99
CA GLN A 462 -14.75 -34.12 11.88
C GLN A 462 -13.99 -32.79 12.00
N LYS A 463 -12.65 -32.85 12.11
CA LYS A 463 -11.82 -31.63 12.12
C LYS A 463 -11.66 -30.97 10.77
N TRP A 464 -11.71 -31.71 9.67
CA TRP A 464 -11.59 -31.15 8.33
C TRP A 464 -12.65 -30.09 8.10
N PHE A 465 -13.91 -30.38 8.42
CA PHE A 465 -15.06 -29.49 8.23
C PHE A 465 -15.39 -28.61 9.44
N LEU A 466 -14.58 -28.62 10.50
CA LEU A 466 -14.87 -27.94 11.77
C LEU A 466 -16.24 -28.31 12.38
N TYR A 467 -16.68 -29.56 12.25
CA TYR A 467 -17.77 -30.07 13.07
C TYR A 467 -17.20 -30.20 14.50
N ALA A 468 -17.57 -29.25 15.36
CA ALA A 468 -17.16 -29.21 16.75
C ALA A 468 -17.91 -30.27 17.58
#